data_AF-A0A838H7K9-F1
#
_entry.id   AF-A0A838H7K9-F1
#
_cell.length_a   1.000
_cell.length_b   1.000
_cell.length_c   1.000
_cell.angle_alpha   90.00
_cell.angle_beta   90.00
_cell.angle_gamma   90.00
#
_symmetry.space_group_name_H-M   'P 1'
#
loop_
_entity.id
_entity.type
_entity.pdbx_description
1 polymer ?
#
loop_
_entity_poly.entity_id
_entity_poly.type
_entity_poly.pdbx_seq_one_letter_code
_entity_poly.pdbx_strand_id
1 'polypeptide(L)'
;MTDVVFFPLRVMRTVAGVTGSFWSPSGRHGKFVGEYRLERLMSQSGQLAAAGVFTGTLTDGDGSHVGTGSCRHTAPVTINADETTSEIRIGPVDMNLVGFLVNVDAMRIELPKGG
;
A
#
# COMPACT_ATOMS: atom_id res chain seq x y z
N MET A 1 -29.75 13.11 -4.64
CA MET A 1 -28.60 13.12 -5.55
C MET A 1 -27.42 13.57 -4.70
N THR A 2 -26.63 12.62 -4.18
CA THR A 2 -25.60 12.92 -3.19
C THR A 2 -24.42 13.55 -3.88
N ASP A 3 -24.13 14.79 -3.51
CA ASP A 3 -22.97 15.55 -3.96
C ASP A 3 -21.70 14.81 -3.53
N VAL A 4 -20.98 14.25 -4.51
CA VAL A 4 -19.63 13.77 -4.29
C VAL A 4 -18.77 15.03 -4.27
N VAL A 5 -18.40 15.49 -3.08
CA VAL A 5 -17.55 16.67 -2.94
C VAL A 5 -16.17 16.35 -3.50
N PHE A 6 -15.95 16.71 -4.76
CA PHE A 6 -14.64 16.76 -5.40
C PHE A 6 -13.92 18.01 -4.91
N PHE A 7 -13.24 17.91 -3.77
CA PHE A 7 -12.22 18.88 -3.44
C PHE A 7 -11.10 18.79 -4.49
N PRO A 8 -10.67 19.90 -5.12
CA PRO A 8 -9.48 19.89 -5.96
C PRO A 8 -8.26 19.79 -5.04
N LEU A 9 -8.01 18.60 -4.49
CA LEU A 9 -6.74 18.30 -3.86
C LEU A 9 -5.69 18.42 -4.97
N ARG A 10 -4.86 19.47 -4.89
CA ARG A 10 -3.51 19.45 -5.49
C ARG A 10 -2.98 18.05 -5.27
N VAL A 11 -2.56 17.37 -6.34
CA VAL A 11 -2.08 15.98 -6.35
C VAL A 11 -0.89 15.84 -5.38
N MET A 12 -1.16 15.75 -4.09
CA MET A 12 -0.18 15.42 -3.06
C MET A 12 -0.04 13.92 -3.16
N ARG A 13 0.95 13.52 -3.97
CA ARG A 13 1.33 12.13 -4.19
C ARG A 13 1.86 11.60 -2.86
N THR A 14 0.98 11.04 -2.02
CA THR A 14 1.41 10.43 -0.77
C THR A 14 2.06 9.08 -1.08
N VAL A 15 3.36 8.99 -0.78
CA VAL A 15 4.18 7.80 -1.00
C VAL A 15 4.67 7.31 0.35
N ALA A 16 4.56 6.01 0.59
CA ALA A 16 5.07 5.36 1.78
C ALA A 16 6.00 4.20 1.40
N GLY A 17 7.10 4.04 2.13
CA GLY A 17 7.94 2.86 2.02
C GLY A 17 7.18 1.64 2.52
N VAL A 18 7.31 0.53 1.80
CA VAL A 18 6.64 -0.73 2.12
C VAL A 18 7.63 -1.89 2.09
N THR A 19 7.37 -2.85 2.96
CA THR A 19 8.07 -4.13 3.03
C THR A 19 7.07 -5.26 2.95
N GLY A 20 7.58 -6.43 2.59
CA GLY A 20 6.79 -7.64 2.59
C GLY A 20 7.66 -8.87 2.37
N SER A 21 7.00 -10.01 2.25
CA SER A 21 7.63 -11.29 2.00
C SER A 21 6.88 -12.08 0.94
N PHE A 22 7.58 -13.03 0.32
CA PHE A 22 7.01 -13.95 -0.65
C PHE A 22 7.76 -15.29 -0.61
N TRP A 23 7.17 -16.33 -1.19
CA TRP A 23 7.87 -17.58 -1.41
C TRP A 23 8.72 -17.49 -2.68
N SER A 24 10.04 -17.58 -2.55
CA SER A 24 10.97 -17.38 -3.65
C SER A 24 11.11 -18.64 -4.52
N PRO A 25 11.62 -18.51 -5.76
CA PRO A 25 11.91 -19.65 -6.63
C PRO A 25 12.86 -20.68 -6.03
N SER A 26 13.79 -20.25 -5.17
CA SER A 26 14.71 -21.15 -4.46
C SER A 26 14.06 -21.96 -3.35
N GLY A 27 12.76 -21.74 -3.07
CA GLY A 27 12.05 -22.39 -1.97
C GLY A 27 12.43 -21.81 -0.61
N ARG A 28 12.74 -20.52 -0.55
CA ARG A 28 13.03 -19.77 0.69
C ARG A 28 12.08 -18.59 0.84
N HIS A 29 12.11 -17.94 2.00
CA HIS A 29 11.45 -16.65 2.17
C HIS A 29 12.25 -15.56 1.47
N GLY A 30 11.67 -14.99 0.41
CA GLY A 30 12.16 -13.78 -0.24
C GLY A 30 11.60 -12.51 0.41
N LYS A 31 12.24 -11.39 0.11
CA LYS A 31 11.86 -10.06 0.61
C LYS A 31 11.32 -9.19 -0.52
N PHE A 32 10.29 -8.42 -0.22
CA PHE A 32 9.81 -7.31 -1.03
C PHE A 32 10.19 -6.00 -0.34
N VAL A 33 10.77 -5.07 -1.09
CA VAL A 33 11.02 -3.69 -0.63
C VAL A 33 10.60 -2.74 -1.74
N GLY A 34 9.83 -1.72 -1.40
CA GLY A 34 9.32 -0.79 -2.38
C GLY A 34 8.57 0.39 -1.80
N GLU A 35 7.68 0.94 -2.63
CA GLU A 35 6.85 2.08 -2.33
C GLU A 35 5.39 1.78 -2.65
N TYR A 36 4.50 2.28 -1.79
CA TYR A 36 3.07 2.40 -2.08
C TYR A 36 2.74 3.86 -2.35
N ARG A 37 2.16 4.11 -3.52
CA ARG A 37 1.62 5.41 -3.90
C ARG A 37 0.11 5.40 -3.77
N LEU A 38 -0.41 6.16 -2.81
CA LEU A 38 -1.84 6.36 -2.64
C LEU A 38 -2.39 7.13 -3.85
N GLU A 39 -3.42 6.60 -4.51
CA GLU A 39 -4.14 7.29 -5.59
C GLU A 39 -5.46 7.88 -5.08
N ARG A 40 -6.21 7.14 -4.25
CA ARG A 40 -7.45 7.64 -3.62
C ARG A 40 -7.88 6.79 -2.42
N LEU A 41 -8.65 7.40 -1.53
CA LEU A 41 -9.47 6.70 -0.54
C LEU A 41 -10.87 6.45 -1.10
N MET A 42 -11.49 5.33 -0.75
CA MET A 42 -12.82 4.95 -1.22
C MET A 42 -13.54 4.06 -0.22
N SER A 43 -14.87 3.99 -0.30
CA SER A 43 -15.65 2.97 0.40
C SER A 43 -15.76 1.72 -0.47
N GLN A 44 -15.45 0.56 0.09
CA GLN A 44 -15.61 -0.75 -0.52
C GLN A 44 -16.36 -1.65 0.45
N SER A 45 -17.54 -2.12 0.07
CA SER A 45 -18.41 -2.95 0.91
C SER A 45 -18.69 -2.34 2.30
N GLY A 46 -18.82 -1.01 2.39
CA GLY A 46 -19.06 -0.29 3.63
C GLY A 46 -17.82 -0.07 4.51
N GLN A 47 -16.64 -0.52 4.08
CA GLN A 47 -15.36 -0.28 4.76
C GLN A 47 -14.50 0.73 4.00
N LEU A 48 -13.65 1.46 4.71
CA LEU A 48 -12.69 2.36 4.09
C LEU A 48 -11.55 1.55 3.46
N ALA A 49 -11.22 1.86 2.22
CA ALA A 49 -10.15 1.24 1.47
C ALA A 49 -9.32 2.31 0.75
N ALA A 50 -8.07 1.97 0.46
CA ALA A 50 -7.15 2.81 -0.28
C ALA A 50 -6.80 2.10 -1.59
N ALA A 51 -7.08 2.77 -2.70
CA ALA A 51 -6.59 2.35 -4.01
C ALA A 51 -5.26 3.05 -4.28
N GLY A 52 -4.26 2.27 -4.68
CA GLY A 52 -2.95 2.81 -5.00
C GLY A 52 -2.11 1.86 -5.83
N VAL A 53 -0.85 2.25 -6.02
CA VAL A 53 0.11 1.51 -6.83
C VAL A 53 1.29 1.11 -5.96
N PHE A 54 1.51 -0.19 -5.83
CA PHE A 54 2.71 -0.77 -5.24
C PHE A 54 3.78 -0.90 -6.31
N THR A 55 5.01 -0.46 -6.02
CA THR A 55 6.16 -0.64 -6.90
C THR A 55 7.34 -1.08 -6.06
N GLY A 56 8.08 -2.11 -6.47
CA GLY A 56 9.23 -2.53 -5.70
C GLY A 56 9.98 -3.70 -6.29
N THR A 57 10.97 -4.14 -5.51
CA THR A 57 11.93 -5.18 -5.88
C THR A 57 11.72 -6.40 -4.99
N LEU A 58 11.77 -7.56 -5.63
CA LEU A 58 11.80 -8.88 -5.01
C LEU A 58 13.24 -9.38 -4.99
N THR A 59 13.67 -9.81 -3.81
CA THR A 59 14.98 -10.40 -3.57
C THR A 59 14.80 -11.76 -2.92
N ASP A 60 15.52 -12.77 -3.39
CA ASP A 60 15.52 -14.11 -2.83
C ASP A 60 16.21 -14.11 -1.45
N GLY A 61 16.07 -15.19 -0.68
CA GLY A 61 16.62 -15.32 0.68
C GLY A 61 18.15 -15.29 0.75
N ASP A 62 18.84 -15.50 -0.38
CA ASP A 62 20.31 -15.38 -0.49
C ASP A 62 20.77 -13.97 -0.94
N GLY A 63 19.83 -13.05 -1.17
CA GLY A 63 20.13 -11.70 -1.65
C GLY A 63 20.08 -11.54 -3.18
N SER A 64 19.83 -12.61 -3.94
CA SER A 64 19.73 -12.56 -5.40
C SER A 64 18.48 -11.78 -5.84
N HIS A 65 18.62 -10.96 -6.89
CA HIS A 65 17.48 -10.26 -7.47
C HIS A 65 16.54 -11.23 -8.19
N VAL A 66 15.25 -11.18 -7.85
CA VAL A 66 14.20 -12.00 -8.50
C VAL A 66 13.43 -11.20 -9.53
N GLY A 67 13.13 -9.93 -9.24
CA GLY A 67 12.46 -9.06 -10.19
C GLY A 67 12.08 -7.70 -9.60
N THR A 68 11.67 -6.77 -10.47
CA THR A 68 11.07 -5.49 -10.10
C THR A 68 9.75 -5.35 -10.84
N GLY A 69 8.72 -4.86 -10.15
CA GLY A 69 7.39 -4.74 -10.73
C GLY A 69 6.56 -3.64 -10.13
N SER A 70 5.38 -3.43 -10.72
CA SER A 70 4.35 -2.54 -10.22
C SER A 70 2.97 -3.20 -10.31
N CYS A 71 2.12 -2.95 -9.33
CA CYS A 71 0.77 -3.51 -9.25
C CYS A 71 -0.19 -2.47 -8.65
N ARG A 72 -1.33 -2.25 -9.31
CA ARG A 72 -2.44 -1.48 -8.72
C ARG A 72 -3.26 -2.41 -7.84
N HIS A 73 -3.46 -2.02 -6.59
CA HIS A 73 -4.18 -2.86 -5.63
C HIS A 73 -4.95 -1.99 -4.62
N THR A 74 -6.05 -2.55 -4.11
CA THR A 74 -6.85 -1.94 -3.04
C THR A 74 -6.50 -2.56 -1.70
N ALA A 75 -6.13 -1.74 -0.73
CA ALA A 75 -5.80 -2.20 0.62
C ALA A 75 -6.81 -1.67 1.64
N PRO A 76 -7.14 -2.45 2.68
CA PRO A 76 -8.01 -1.98 3.76
C PRO A 76 -7.34 -0.80 4.49
N VAL A 77 -8.17 0.11 5.00
CA VAL A 77 -7.72 1.29 5.75
C VAL A 77 -8.34 1.29 7.14
N THR A 78 -7.48 1.46 8.15
CA THR A 78 -7.91 1.76 9.51
C THR A 78 -7.45 3.18 9.85
N ILE A 79 -8.38 3.99 10.36
CA ILE A 79 -8.09 5.31 10.89
C ILE A 79 -8.19 5.22 12.42
N ASN A 80 -7.06 5.45 13.09
CA ASN A 80 -7.03 5.66 14.53
C ASN A 80 -6.92 7.16 14.76
N ALA A 81 -8.05 7.82 15.05
CA ALA A 81 -8.08 9.23 15.38
C ALA A 81 -8.31 9.39 16.89
N ASP A 82 -7.39 10.10 17.54
CA ASP A 82 -7.62 10.70 18.87
C ASP A 82 -7.75 12.23 18.72
N GLU A 83 -7.95 12.96 19.82
CA GLU A 83 -8.14 14.42 19.77
C GLU A 83 -6.91 15.20 19.20
N THR A 84 -5.76 14.55 19.09
CA THR A 84 -4.47 15.16 18.76
C THR A 84 -3.79 14.56 17.52
N THR A 85 -4.02 13.28 17.24
CA THR A 85 -3.39 12.49 16.17
C THR A 85 -4.42 11.78 15.31
N SER A 86 -4.11 11.62 14.03
CA SER A 86 -4.85 10.75 13.12
C SER A 86 -3.85 9.86 12.43
N GLU A 87 -3.72 8.63 12.92
CA GLU A 87 -2.89 7.60 12.29
C GLU A 87 -3.71 6.87 11.24
N ILE A 88 -3.23 6.85 10.00
CA ILE A 88 -3.83 6.06 8.92
C ILE A 88 -2.94 4.87 8.65
N ARG A 89 -3.52 3.68 8.83
CA ARG A 89 -2.87 2.41 8.55
C ARG A 89 -3.51 1.78 7.31
N ILE A 90 -2.67 1.39 6.36
CA ILE A 90 -3.08 0.77 5.10
C ILE A 90 -2.51 -0.66 5.06
N GLY A 91 -3.34 -1.64 4.74
CA GLY A 91 -2.95 -3.05 4.73
C GLY A 91 -3.01 -3.71 6.13
N PRO A 92 -2.51 -4.95 6.29
CA PRO A 92 -1.68 -5.71 5.33
C PRO A 92 -2.46 -6.16 4.10
N VAL A 93 -1.75 -6.60 3.06
CA VAL A 93 -2.39 -7.06 1.82
C VAL A 93 -1.59 -8.12 1.08
N ASP A 94 -2.29 -9.03 0.41
CA ASP A 94 -1.69 -9.99 -0.52
C ASP A 94 -1.87 -9.51 -1.96
N MET A 95 -0.78 -9.45 -2.72
CA MET A 95 -0.82 -9.01 -4.12
C MET A 95 0.05 -9.88 -5.00
N ASN A 96 -0.33 -10.02 -6.28
CA ASN A 96 0.55 -10.62 -7.28
C ASN A 96 1.50 -9.55 -7.82
N LEU A 97 2.81 -9.77 -7.69
CA LEU A 97 3.85 -8.97 -8.31
C LEU A 97 4.75 -9.89 -9.13
N VAL A 98 4.83 -9.63 -10.44
CA VAL A 98 5.64 -10.39 -11.39
C VAL A 98 5.50 -11.92 -11.29
N GLY A 99 4.29 -12.39 -10.97
CA GLY A 99 3.97 -13.81 -10.86
C GLY A 99 4.08 -14.39 -9.44
N PHE A 100 4.54 -13.61 -8.45
CA PHE A 100 4.65 -14.04 -7.06
C PHE A 100 3.54 -13.46 -6.19
N LEU A 101 2.97 -14.30 -5.32
CA LEU A 101 2.10 -13.84 -4.24
C LEU A 101 2.98 -13.20 -3.16
N VAL A 102 2.89 -11.89 -3.04
CA VAL A 102 3.61 -11.08 -2.07
C VAL A 102 2.65 -10.69 -0.94
N ASN A 103 3.00 -11.05 0.29
CA ASN A 103 2.36 -10.53 1.49
C ASN A 103 3.05 -9.23 1.89
N VAL A 104 2.37 -8.10 1.72
CA VAL A 104 2.87 -6.77 2.06
C VAL A 104 2.39 -6.39 3.46
N ASP A 105 3.33 -5.93 4.27
CA ASP A 105 3.06 -5.48 5.63
C ASP A 105 2.15 -4.25 5.62
N ALA A 106 1.42 -4.06 6.72
CA ALA A 106 0.68 -2.82 6.91
C ALA A 106 1.65 -1.64 7.03
N MET A 107 1.32 -0.53 6.36
CA MET A 107 2.12 0.69 6.37
C MET A 107 1.36 1.85 7.01
N ARG A 108 2.09 2.84 7.50
CA ARG A 108 1.53 4.07 8.02
C ARG A 108 1.69 5.19 7.01
N ILE A 109 0.62 5.97 6.88
CA ILE A 109 0.63 7.16 6.05
C ILE A 109 0.21 8.34 6.92
N GLU A 110 1.02 9.38 6.91
CA GLU A 110 0.63 10.68 7.41
C GLU A 110 -0.11 11.41 6.30
N LEU A 111 -1.39 11.73 6.52
CA LEU A 111 -2.07 12.72 5.70
C LEU A 111 -1.76 14.10 6.29
N PRO A 112 -1.42 15.11 5.46
CA PRO A 112 -1.36 16.48 5.94
C PRO A 112 -2.70 16.83 6.59
N LYS A 113 -2.69 17.39 7.80
CA LYS A 113 -3.90 17.99 8.39
C LYS A 113 -4.40 19.02 7.38
N GLY A 114 -5.59 18.79 6.80
CA GLY A 114 -6.23 19.78 5.94
C GLY A 114 -6.38 21.07 6.73
N GLY A 115 -5.83 22.16 6.21
CA GLY A 115 -6.12 23.51 6.68
C GLY A 115 -7.50 23.98 6.23
#